data_AF-A0A147I9D9-F1
#
_entry.id   AF-A0A147I9D9-F1
#
_cell.length_a   1.000
_cell.length_b   1.000
_cell.length_c   1.000
_cell.angle_alpha   90.00
_cell.angle_beta   90.00
_cell.angle_gamma   90.00
#
_symmetry.space_group_name_H-M   'P 1'
#
loop_
_entity.id
_entity.type
_entity.pdbx_description
1 polymer ?
#
loop_
_entity_poly.entity_id
_entity_poly.type
_entity_poly.pdbx_seq_one_letter_code
_entity_poly.pdbx_strand_id
1 'polypeptide(L)'
;MYLLHFLLAAGAAYGAVAFPSGAWAYVATLLFGSFCLGLLRVAPATFLLFVPLLALRLTEFLSGAAIENGAYMLETTTYGRPTGAFCRLLLLYLVFFGAATLVVESGWLRLRQRFLSAPTRWESQAKFIWAVLLAFAVIISAYLLRLAINNGTPLFSGIDRFRYLEIIDSPIYRGFLTNRIVLIPFVGALFATPGYRGKAFGYIVWLVATSIIFGEKFTSLLMILSLFAIPAGLVHIANDRPIPVGTIAGIATALVVVTIPAVLVSYGALSDFDGAVQRYGQRAALQGQLWYQADLHYLKAVNFEDRVIAADMASWPNPAAQSPEKAGTRFGLYYVMQPFTSSRLLGWTQEGGTGFVFSLYPYFLRALGVVGLLIMGVLLAIYHGLVMRWLAEGLAEASWLAALLFGRVMSTIYAAYTTGYLWNCFGISTVVYLSAGLFLLWESRRANSRTRPMMRSAARRVTQRFS
;
A
#
# COMPACT_ATOMS: atom_id res chain seq x y z
N MET A 1 -22.72 4.58 10.69
CA MET A 1 -21.28 4.83 10.89
C MET A 1 -20.71 5.85 9.89
N TYR A 2 -20.75 5.57 8.57
CA TYR A 2 -20.19 6.48 7.54
C TYR A 2 -20.78 7.89 7.58
N LEU A 3 -22.11 8.00 7.59
CA LEU A 3 -22.81 9.29 7.63
C LEU A 3 -22.38 10.13 8.84
N LEU A 4 -22.30 9.53 10.03
CA LEU A 4 -21.86 10.23 11.24
C LEU A 4 -20.43 10.77 11.09
N HIS A 5 -19.47 9.95 10.64
CA HIS A 5 -18.08 10.41 10.44
C HIS A 5 -18.01 11.48 9.35
N PHE A 6 -18.82 11.38 8.30
CA PHE A 6 -18.89 12.39 7.24
C PHE A 6 -19.39 13.73 7.78
N LEU A 7 -20.48 13.72 8.57
CA LEU A 7 -21.01 14.94 9.20
C LEU A 7 -20.00 15.56 10.19
N LEU A 8 -19.33 14.74 11.00
CA LEU A 8 -18.29 15.22 11.92
C LEU A 8 -17.07 15.79 11.17
N ALA A 9 -16.62 15.13 10.11
CA ALA A 9 -15.53 15.61 9.26
C ALA A 9 -15.92 16.89 8.50
N ALA A 10 -17.18 17.02 8.07
CA ALA A 10 -17.69 18.22 7.42
C ALA A 10 -17.77 19.39 8.41
N GLY A 11 -18.24 19.13 9.63
CA GLY A 11 -18.21 20.11 10.73
C GLY A 11 -16.78 20.55 11.07
N ALA A 12 -15.82 19.62 11.13
CA ALA A 12 -14.41 19.94 11.35
C ALA A 12 -13.81 20.73 10.18
N ALA A 13 -14.13 20.38 8.93
CA ALA A 13 -13.67 21.12 7.75
C ALA A 13 -14.23 22.54 7.71
N TYR A 14 -15.51 22.72 8.04
CA TYR A 14 -16.13 24.03 8.19
C TYR A 14 -15.49 24.82 9.33
N GLY A 15 -15.30 24.18 10.50
CA GLY A 15 -14.63 24.77 11.65
C GLY A 15 -13.20 25.21 11.35
N ALA A 16 -12.46 24.44 10.54
CA ALA A 16 -11.10 24.79 10.12
C ALA A 16 -11.04 25.99 9.18
N VAL A 17 -12.10 26.23 8.40
CA VAL A 17 -12.23 27.43 7.56
C VAL A 17 -12.66 28.63 8.41
N ALA A 18 -13.62 28.46 9.30
CA ALA A 18 -14.14 29.53 10.15
C ALA A 18 -13.15 29.97 11.24
N PHE A 19 -12.40 29.02 11.82
CA PHE A 19 -11.44 29.21 12.90
C PHE A 19 -10.15 28.43 12.61
N PRO A 20 -9.27 28.95 11.73
CA PRO A 20 -8.04 28.25 11.33
C PRO A 20 -7.14 27.94 12.54
N SER A 21 -6.91 26.64 12.78
CA SER A 21 -6.07 26.14 13.86
C SER A 21 -5.53 24.75 13.54
N GLY A 22 -4.28 24.47 13.89
CA GLY A 22 -3.66 23.15 13.74
C GLY A 22 -4.37 22.06 14.57
N ALA A 23 -5.20 22.45 15.54
CA ALA A 23 -6.06 21.56 16.31
C ALA A 23 -6.99 20.73 15.41
N TRP A 24 -7.49 21.30 14.31
CA TRP A 24 -8.39 20.61 13.40
C TRP A 24 -7.73 19.43 12.67
N ALA A 25 -6.42 19.49 12.40
CA ALA A 25 -5.68 18.38 11.82
C ALA A 25 -5.56 17.20 12.81
N TYR A 26 -5.40 17.48 14.11
CA TYR A 26 -5.49 16.43 15.15
C TYR A 26 -6.90 15.86 15.25
N VAL A 27 -7.94 16.70 15.19
CA VAL A 27 -9.34 16.23 15.14
C VAL A 27 -9.57 15.32 13.93
N ALA A 28 -9.11 15.70 12.73
CA ALA A 28 -9.20 14.86 11.54
C ALA A 28 -8.47 13.52 11.72
N THR A 29 -7.29 13.53 12.35
CA THR A 29 -6.52 12.31 12.66
C THR A 29 -7.28 11.39 13.62
N LEU A 30 -7.85 11.94 14.70
CA LEU A 30 -8.67 11.20 15.65
C LEU A 30 -9.95 10.65 15.01
N LEU A 31 -10.62 11.46 14.18
CA LEU A 31 -11.79 11.03 13.42
C LEU A 31 -11.44 9.90 12.46
N PHE A 32 -10.30 9.97 11.76
CA PHE A 32 -9.82 8.88 10.91
C PHE A 32 -9.52 7.60 11.71
N GLY A 33 -8.87 7.71 12.87
CA GLY A 33 -8.63 6.58 13.77
C GLY A 33 -9.93 5.95 14.26
N SER A 34 -10.90 6.77 14.69
CA SER A 34 -12.23 6.31 15.11
C SER A 34 -13.01 5.67 13.96
N PHE A 35 -12.86 6.20 12.74
CA PHE A 35 -13.42 5.63 11.53
C PHE A 35 -12.85 4.24 11.24
N CYS A 36 -11.53 4.05 11.34
CA CYS A 36 -10.89 2.74 11.20
C CYS A 36 -11.43 1.73 12.23
N LEU A 37 -11.61 2.14 13.49
CA LEU A 37 -12.22 1.28 14.52
C LEU A 37 -13.70 0.99 14.23
N GLY A 38 -14.45 1.97 13.72
CA GLY A 38 -15.82 1.78 13.26
C GLY A 38 -15.89 0.79 12.11
N LEU A 39 -14.99 0.91 11.13
CA LEU A 39 -14.89 0.01 9.98
C LEU A 39 -14.58 -1.41 10.44
N LEU A 40 -13.62 -1.57 11.35
CA LEU A 40 -13.27 -2.86 11.95
C LEU A 40 -14.48 -3.55 12.61
N ARG A 41 -15.39 -2.79 13.22
CA ARG A 41 -16.58 -3.33 13.89
C ARG A 41 -17.74 -3.62 12.94
N VAL A 42 -18.00 -2.73 11.98
CA VAL A 42 -19.21 -2.76 11.14
C VAL A 42 -18.96 -3.46 9.79
N ALA A 43 -17.77 -3.33 9.23
CA ALA A 43 -17.36 -3.87 7.93
C ALA A 43 -15.95 -4.48 8.01
N PRO A 44 -15.77 -5.55 8.82
CA PRO A 44 -14.45 -6.11 9.12
C PRO A 44 -13.74 -6.68 7.88
N ALA A 45 -14.48 -7.17 6.89
CA ALA A 45 -13.90 -7.68 5.65
C ALA A 45 -13.25 -6.55 4.85
N THR A 46 -13.95 -5.42 4.73
CA THR A 46 -13.39 -4.20 4.15
C THR A 46 -12.18 -3.72 4.93
N PHE A 47 -12.26 -3.64 6.26
CA PHE A 47 -11.13 -3.24 7.10
C PHE A 47 -9.89 -4.11 6.82
N LEU A 48 -10.03 -5.43 6.84
CA LEU A 48 -8.91 -6.34 6.61
C LEU A 48 -8.32 -6.17 5.21
N LEU A 49 -9.17 -6.12 4.17
CA LEU A 49 -8.69 -5.96 2.80
C LEU A 49 -8.01 -4.62 2.56
N PHE A 50 -8.43 -3.57 3.26
CA PHE A 50 -7.88 -2.23 3.11
C PHE A 50 -6.89 -1.84 4.20
N VAL A 51 -6.57 -2.72 5.16
CA VAL A 51 -5.65 -2.40 6.25
C VAL A 51 -4.29 -1.88 5.77
N PRO A 52 -3.69 -2.38 4.66
CA PRO A 52 -2.44 -1.80 4.18
C PRO A 52 -2.62 -0.35 3.73
N LEU A 53 -3.68 -0.02 2.98
CA LEU A 53 -3.99 1.35 2.55
C LEU A 53 -4.40 2.25 3.73
N LEU A 54 -5.21 1.76 4.66
CA LEU A 54 -5.62 2.51 5.86
C LEU A 54 -4.40 2.91 6.69
N ALA A 55 -3.44 2.01 6.83
CA ALA A 55 -2.20 2.26 7.55
C ALA A 55 -1.33 3.32 6.84
N LEU A 56 -1.27 3.29 5.50
CA LEU A 56 -0.63 4.35 4.71
C LEU A 56 -1.34 5.71 4.86
N ARG A 57 -2.67 5.74 4.88
CA ARG A 57 -3.42 7.00 5.06
C ARG A 57 -3.30 7.56 6.47
N LEU A 58 -3.13 6.70 7.48
CA LEU A 58 -2.87 7.15 8.85
C LEU A 58 -1.55 7.95 8.92
N THR A 59 -0.49 7.52 8.22
CA THR A 59 0.78 8.28 8.22
C THR A 59 0.64 9.63 7.53
N GLU A 60 -0.24 9.75 6.54
CA GLU A 60 -0.57 11.02 5.87
C GLU A 60 -1.31 11.99 6.81
N PHE A 61 -2.23 11.50 7.66
CA PHE A 61 -2.87 12.34 8.68
C PHE A 61 -1.92 12.76 9.80
N LEU A 62 -1.07 11.86 10.28
CA LEU A 62 -0.02 12.21 11.26
C LEU A 62 0.93 13.27 10.69
N SER A 63 1.29 13.13 9.40
CA SER A 63 2.04 14.13 8.65
C SER A 63 1.31 15.47 8.59
N GLY A 64 0.01 15.44 8.30
CA GLY A 64 -0.83 16.62 8.24
C GLY A 64 -0.99 17.36 9.55
N ALA A 65 -1.08 16.64 10.66
CA ALA A 65 -1.05 17.24 11.99
C ALA A 65 0.27 17.99 12.23
N ALA A 66 1.41 17.45 11.82
CA ALA A 66 2.68 18.17 11.91
C ALA A 66 2.71 19.41 10.99
N ILE A 67 2.28 19.28 9.73
CA ILE A 67 2.28 20.36 8.74
C ILE A 67 1.38 21.51 9.20
N GLU A 68 0.12 21.26 9.56
CA GLU A 68 -0.81 22.33 9.98
C GLU A 68 -0.40 23.01 11.30
N ASN A 69 0.57 22.46 12.04
CA ASN A 69 1.19 23.06 13.24
C ASN A 69 2.58 23.67 12.99
N GLY A 70 2.94 23.94 11.73
CA GLY A 70 4.15 24.70 11.41
C GLY A 70 5.38 23.87 11.06
N ALA A 71 5.25 22.57 10.81
CA ALA A 71 6.38 21.76 10.36
C ALA A 71 6.95 22.28 9.02
N TYR A 72 8.29 22.27 8.93
CA TYR A 72 9.00 22.60 7.71
C TYR A 72 8.94 21.43 6.71
N MET A 73 8.39 21.67 5.53
CA MET A 73 8.32 20.71 4.44
C MET A 73 9.57 20.84 3.57
N LEU A 74 10.56 20.00 3.86
CA LEU A 74 11.89 20.02 3.23
C LEU A 74 11.82 20.03 1.69
N GLU A 75 10.93 19.22 1.14
CA GLU A 75 10.83 18.95 -0.29
C GLU A 75 10.16 20.09 -1.07
N THR A 76 9.32 20.89 -0.40
CA THR A 76 8.70 22.10 -0.98
C THR A 76 9.32 23.41 -0.49
N THR A 77 10.28 23.32 0.43
CA THR A 77 10.95 24.47 1.07
C THR A 77 10.01 25.50 1.68
N THR A 78 8.89 25.03 2.25
CA THR A 78 7.88 25.90 2.87
C THR A 78 7.50 25.41 4.27
N TYR A 79 6.98 26.33 5.08
CA TYR A 79 6.39 25.99 6.38
C TYR A 79 4.89 25.77 6.22
N GLY A 80 4.38 24.76 6.92
CA GLY A 80 2.95 24.57 7.01
C GLY A 80 2.28 25.63 7.89
N ARG A 81 0.97 25.81 7.68
CA ARG A 81 0.10 26.66 8.49
C ARG A 81 -1.29 26.02 8.54
N PRO A 82 -2.14 26.39 9.51
CA PRO A 82 -3.50 25.88 9.56
C PRO A 82 -4.31 26.28 8.33
N THR A 83 -4.89 25.30 7.64
CA THR A 83 -5.73 25.53 6.44
C THR A 83 -6.96 24.63 6.40
N GLY A 84 -7.02 23.59 7.23
CA GLY A 84 -8.05 22.56 7.16
C GLY A 84 -7.89 21.59 5.99
N ALA A 85 -6.73 21.57 5.33
CA ALA A 85 -6.44 20.68 4.21
C ALA A 85 -6.70 19.21 4.57
N PHE A 86 -6.31 18.78 5.77
CA PHE A 86 -6.47 17.40 6.18
C PHE A 86 -7.90 17.07 6.64
N CYS A 87 -8.68 18.06 7.07
CA CYS A 87 -10.13 17.86 7.27
C CYS A 87 -10.83 17.61 5.93
N ARG A 88 -10.46 18.35 4.88
CA ARG A 88 -10.97 18.11 3.50
C ARG A 88 -10.51 16.76 2.96
N LEU A 89 -9.26 16.37 3.21
CA LEU A 89 -8.77 15.04 2.83
C LEU A 89 -9.57 13.92 3.49
N LEU A 90 -9.92 14.07 4.76
CA LEU A 90 -10.76 13.11 5.47
C LEU A 90 -12.11 12.91 4.78
N LEU A 91 -12.77 13.99 4.33
CA LEU A 91 -14.02 13.89 3.59
C LEU A 91 -13.85 13.05 2.31
N LEU A 92 -12.78 13.27 1.55
CA LEU A 92 -12.47 12.49 0.35
C LEU A 92 -12.29 11.01 0.68
N TYR A 93 -11.60 10.70 1.79
CA TYR A 93 -11.35 9.32 2.19
C TYR A 93 -12.61 8.62 2.70
N LEU A 94 -13.48 9.33 3.41
CA LEU A 94 -14.76 8.78 3.84
C LEU A 94 -15.63 8.40 2.64
N VAL A 95 -15.64 9.21 1.58
CA VAL A 95 -16.32 8.88 0.32
C VAL A 95 -15.66 7.69 -0.36
N PHE A 96 -14.32 7.71 -0.50
CA PHE A 96 -13.55 6.60 -1.09
C PHE A 96 -13.83 5.28 -0.37
N PHE A 97 -13.61 5.21 0.95
CA PHE A 97 -13.81 3.99 1.71
C PHE A 97 -15.29 3.60 1.79
N GLY A 98 -16.22 4.56 1.71
CA GLY A 98 -17.65 4.27 1.61
C GLY A 98 -17.98 3.49 0.35
N ALA A 99 -17.54 3.99 -0.81
CA ALA A 99 -17.73 3.31 -2.09
C ALA A 99 -17.03 1.94 -2.13
N ALA A 100 -15.79 1.85 -1.64
CA ALA A 100 -15.06 0.57 -1.57
C ALA A 100 -15.78 -0.45 -0.67
N THR A 101 -16.33 -0.01 0.47
CA THR A 101 -17.08 -0.88 1.40
C THR A 101 -18.34 -1.43 0.77
N LEU A 102 -19.09 -0.61 0.02
CA LEU A 102 -20.26 -1.09 -0.70
C LEU A 102 -19.90 -2.26 -1.65
N VAL A 103 -18.76 -2.17 -2.34
CA VAL A 103 -18.29 -3.21 -3.26
C VAL A 103 -17.84 -4.48 -2.53
N VAL A 104 -17.09 -4.33 -1.43
CA VAL A 104 -16.57 -5.48 -0.67
C VAL A 104 -17.68 -6.18 0.10
N GLU A 105 -18.44 -5.45 0.91
CA GLU A 105 -19.44 -6.02 1.82
C GLU A 105 -20.64 -6.60 1.07
N SER A 106 -21.02 -6.05 -0.09
CA SER A 106 -22.06 -6.67 -0.94
C SER A 106 -21.67 -8.07 -1.43
N GLY A 107 -20.37 -8.34 -1.58
CA GLY A 107 -19.84 -9.66 -1.92
C GLY A 107 -19.50 -10.55 -0.72
N TRP A 108 -19.44 -9.97 0.49
CA TRP A 108 -18.87 -10.64 1.66
C TRP A 108 -19.64 -11.90 2.06
N LEU A 109 -20.98 -11.89 2.03
CA LEU A 109 -21.78 -13.05 2.43
C LEU A 109 -21.41 -14.32 1.63
N ARG A 110 -21.22 -14.18 0.31
CA ARG A 110 -20.83 -15.29 -0.57
C ARG A 110 -19.37 -15.68 -0.35
N LEU A 111 -18.51 -14.70 -0.14
CA LEU A 111 -17.08 -14.90 0.07
C LEU A 111 -16.79 -15.58 1.42
N ARG A 112 -17.54 -15.22 2.46
CA ARG A 112 -17.50 -15.80 3.80
C ARG A 112 -17.64 -17.32 3.77
N GLN A 113 -18.64 -17.83 3.05
CA GLN A 113 -18.85 -19.28 2.91
C GLN A 113 -17.65 -20.00 2.29
N ARG A 114 -16.95 -19.33 1.37
CA ARG A 114 -15.73 -19.87 0.76
C ARG A 114 -14.58 -19.87 1.76
N PHE A 115 -14.44 -18.83 2.57
CA PHE A 115 -13.39 -18.78 3.60
C PHE A 115 -13.58 -19.78 4.73
N LEU A 116 -14.82 -20.17 5.08
CA LEU A 116 -15.06 -21.26 6.03
C LEU A 116 -14.41 -22.58 5.59
N SER A 117 -14.45 -22.87 4.28
CA SER A 117 -13.86 -24.08 3.69
C SER A 117 -12.47 -23.86 3.07
N ALA A 118 -11.89 -22.67 3.22
CA ALA A 118 -10.59 -22.36 2.62
C ALA A 118 -9.41 -23.08 3.30
N PRO A 119 -9.33 -23.16 4.66
CA PRO A 119 -8.22 -23.83 5.32
C PRO A 119 -8.00 -25.29 4.89
N THR A 120 -9.08 -26.06 4.73
CA THR A 120 -9.00 -27.46 4.26
C THR A 120 -8.50 -27.55 2.82
N ARG A 121 -8.88 -26.60 1.95
CA ARG A 121 -8.37 -26.51 0.58
C ARG A 121 -6.90 -26.11 0.54
N TRP A 122 -6.50 -25.17 1.39
CA TRP A 122 -5.11 -24.73 1.51
C TRP A 122 -4.21 -25.85 2.00
N GLU A 123 -4.66 -26.62 2.98
CA GLU A 123 -3.93 -27.76 3.55
C GLU A 123 -3.49 -28.75 2.48
N SER A 124 -4.38 -29.08 1.53
CA SER A 124 -4.06 -30.00 0.42
C SER A 124 -2.93 -29.52 -0.51
N GLN A 125 -2.64 -28.22 -0.49
CA GLN A 125 -1.60 -27.58 -1.32
C GLN A 125 -0.47 -26.98 -0.48
N ALA A 126 -0.57 -27.03 0.85
CA ALA A 126 0.33 -26.34 1.76
C ALA A 126 1.79 -26.83 1.63
N LYS A 127 2.00 -28.14 1.41
CA LYS A 127 3.33 -28.72 1.17
C LYS A 127 3.99 -28.09 -0.06
N PHE A 128 3.24 -27.97 -1.15
CA PHE A 128 3.73 -27.38 -2.39
C PHE A 128 4.04 -25.89 -2.25
N ILE A 129 3.11 -25.12 -1.69
CA ILE A 129 3.29 -23.68 -1.47
C ILE A 129 4.50 -23.43 -0.57
N TRP A 130 4.61 -24.17 0.53
CA TRP A 130 5.76 -24.09 1.44
C TRP A 130 7.07 -24.42 0.73
N ALA A 131 7.12 -25.49 -0.07
CA ALA A 131 8.33 -25.86 -0.80
C ALA A 131 8.78 -24.76 -1.78
N VAL A 132 7.85 -24.13 -2.49
CA VAL A 132 8.14 -23.01 -3.40
C VAL A 132 8.64 -21.79 -2.62
N LEU A 133 7.96 -21.42 -1.52
CA LEU A 133 8.38 -20.31 -0.68
C LEU A 133 9.75 -20.54 -0.05
N LEU A 134 10.02 -21.75 0.44
CA LEU A 134 11.31 -22.12 1.02
C LEU A 134 12.42 -22.08 -0.02
N ALA A 135 12.21 -22.67 -1.21
CA ALA A 135 13.18 -22.60 -2.30
C ALA A 135 13.50 -21.14 -2.67
N PHE A 136 12.45 -20.30 -2.78
CA PHE A 136 12.62 -18.88 -3.02
C PHE A 136 13.43 -18.20 -1.90
N ALA A 137 13.10 -18.44 -0.63
CA ALA A 137 13.83 -17.85 0.49
C ALA A 137 15.29 -18.28 0.54
N VAL A 138 15.61 -19.55 0.25
CA VAL A 138 17.00 -20.04 0.19
C VAL A 138 17.76 -19.37 -0.95
N ILE A 139 17.19 -19.33 -2.16
CA ILE A 139 17.82 -18.71 -3.33
C ILE A 139 18.07 -17.21 -3.09
N ILE A 140 17.06 -16.50 -2.60
CA ILE A 140 17.18 -15.07 -2.29
C ILE A 140 18.15 -14.83 -1.14
N SER A 141 18.15 -15.66 -0.09
CA SER A 141 19.10 -15.51 1.02
C SER A 141 20.54 -15.71 0.56
N ALA A 142 20.81 -16.71 -0.26
CA ALA A 142 22.13 -16.92 -0.84
C ALA A 142 22.57 -15.72 -1.69
N TYR A 143 21.65 -15.17 -2.49
CA TYR A 143 21.91 -13.98 -3.30
C TYR A 143 22.18 -12.73 -2.45
N LEU A 144 21.33 -12.47 -1.44
CA LEU A 144 21.48 -11.35 -0.51
C LEU A 144 22.75 -11.48 0.34
N LEU A 145 23.10 -12.68 0.78
CA LEU A 145 24.35 -12.93 1.51
C LEU A 145 25.56 -12.61 0.63
N ARG A 146 25.56 -13.04 -0.64
CA ARG A 146 26.61 -12.66 -1.60
C ARG A 146 26.71 -11.13 -1.75
N LEU A 147 25.57 -10.43 -1.88
CA LEU A 147 25.58 -8.97 -1.96
C LEU A 147 26.13 -8.32 -0.67
N ALA A 148 25.73 -8.86 0.49
CA ALA A 148 26.17 -8.38 1.79
C ALA A 148 27.68 -8.56 2.01
N ILE A 149 28.24 -9.71 1.60
CA ILE A 149 29.69 -9.96 1.68
C ILE A 149 30.46 -9.01 0.76
N ASN A 150 29.95 -8.77 -0.46
CA ASN A 150 30.67 -7.99 -1.46
C ASN A 150 30.57 -6.47 -1.24
N ASN A 151 29.44 -5.97 -0.72
CA ASN A 151 29.13 -4.54 -0.68
C ASN A 151 28.74 -4.04 0.72
N GLY A 152 28.77 -4.90 1.74
CA GLY A 152 28.14 -4.61 3.03
C GLY A 152 26.61 -4.57 2.93
N THR A 153 25.97 -4.08 3.98
CA THR A 153 24.50 -3.91 4.03
C THR A 153 24.17 -2.47 4.40
N PRO A 154 23.04 -1.91 3.93
CA PRO A 154 22.60 -0.57 4.30
C PRO A 154 22.60 -0.33 5.81
N LEU A 155 22.10 -1.29 6.59
CA LEU A 155 21.99 -1.18 8.04
C LEU A 155 23.37 -1.05 8.72
N PHE A 156 24.31 -1.93 8.39
CA PHE A 156 25.63 -1.94 9.04
C PHE A 156 26.60 -0.90 8.47
N SER A 157 26.39 -0.47 7.22
CA SER A 157 27.23 0.54 6.56
C SER A 157 26.72 1.97 6.79
N GLY A 158 25.54 2.17 7.38
CA GLY A 158 24.94 3.49 7.57
C GLY A 158 24.58 4.20 6.25
N ILE A 159 24.42 3.44 5.15
CA ILE A 159 24.13 3.98 3.82
C ILE A 159 22.62 3.92 3.59
N ASP A 160 22.03 4.99 3.07
CA ASP A 160 20.63 4.98 2.66
C ASP A 160 20.38 3.97 1.51
N ARG A 161 19.20 3.34 1.53
CA ARG A 161 18.81 2.31 0.57
C ARG A 161 18.92 2.77 -0.89
N PHE A 162 18.57 4.02 -1.21
CA PHE A 162 18.62 4.51 -2.58
C PHE A 162 20.05 4.60 -3.08
N ARG A 163 20.95 5.12 -2.25
CA ARG A 163 22.39 5.13 -2.54
C ARG A 163 22.97 3.72 -2.66
N TYR A 164 22.51 2.79 -1.83
CA TYR A 164 22.92 1.38 -1.94
C TYR A 164 22.42 0.72 -3.25
N LEU A 165 21.22 1.08 -3.71
CA LEU A 165 20.69 0.63 -4.99
C LEU A 165 21.51 1.14 -6.18
N GLU A 166 22.00 2.37 -6.12
CA GLU A 166 22.90 2.95 -7.14
C GLU A 166 24.25 2.24 -7.19
N ILE A 167 24.81 1.89 -6.02
CA ILE A 167 26.12 1.21 -5.93
C ILE A 167 26.05 -0.21 -6.50
N ILE A 168 25.00 -0.97 -6.16
CA ILE A 168 24.91 -2.38 -6.54
C ILE A 168 24.34 -2.57 -7.95
N ASP A 169 23.47 -1.65 -8.38
CA ASP A 169 22.73 -1.70 -9.64
C ASP A 169 22.21 -3.10 -10.03
N SER A 170 21.64 -3.82 -9.06
CA SER A 170 21.14 -5.18 -9.29
C SER A 170 19.65 -5.18 -9.64
N PRO A 171 19.28 -5.67 -10.85
CA PRO A 171 17.88 -5.88 -11.22
C PRO A 171 17.19 -6.91 -10.33
N ILE A 172 17.91 -7.94 -9.88
CA ILE A 172 17.37 -9.02 -9.03
C ILE A 172 17.01 -8.47 -7.65
N TYR A 173 17.91 -7.70 -7.04
CA TYR A 173 17.67 -7.07 -5.74
C TYR A 173 16.50 -6.08 -5.82
N ARG A 174 16.49 -5.21 -6.84
CA ARG A 174 15.39 -4.26 -7.09
C ARG A 174 14.06 -5.00 -7.30
N GLY A 175 14.09 -6.07 -8.08
CA GLY A 175 12.94 -6.94 -8.35
C GLY A 175 12.41 -7.63 -7.09
N PHE A 176 13.28 -8.21 -6.27
CA PHE A 176 12.89 -8.83 -5.00
C PHE A 176 12.24 -7.81 -4.08
N LEU A 177 12.90 -6.67 -3.84
CA LEU A 177 12.39 -5.67 -2.93
C LEU A 177 11.02 -5.13 -3.37
N THR A 178 10.85 -4.88 -4.67
CA THR A 178 9.60 -4.32 -5.18
C THR A 178 8.45 -5.33 -5.16
N ASN A 179 8.72 -6.60 -5.44
CA ASN A 179 7.66 -7.59 -5.72
C ASN A 179 7.38 -8.58 -4.59
N ARG A 180 8.22 -8.64 -3.55
CA ARG A 180 8.05 -9.59 -2.43
C ARG A 180 6.69 -9.50 -1.74
N ILE A 181 6.05 -8.33 -1.76
CA ILE A 181 4.72 -8.10 -1.18
C ILE A 181 3.62 -8.97 -1.80
N VAL A 182 3.79 -9.39 -3.05
CA VAL A 182 2.82 -10.25 -3.76
C VAL A 182 2.78 -11.67 -3.17
N LEU A 183 3.87 -12.13 -2.54
CA LEU A 183 3.97 -13.48 -1.97
C LEU A 183 3.34 -13.58 -0.56
N ILE A 184 3.05 -12.46 0.07
CA ILE A 184 2.69 -12.41 1.49
C ILE A 184 1.29 -12.98 1.78
N PRO A 185 0.27 -12.76 0.92
CA PRO A 185 -1.03 -13.41 1.12
C PRO A 185 -0.94 -14.95 1.12
N PHE A 186 0.05 -15.55 0.46
CA PHE A 186 0.27 -17.00 0.51
C PHE A 186 0.79 -17.44 1.88
N VAL A 187 1.68 -16.64 2.47
CA VAL A 187 2.20 -16.87 3.82
C VAL A 187 1.07 -16.75 4.85
N GLY A 188 0.18 -15.77 4.70
CA GLY A 188 -1.00 -15.63 5.54
C GLY A 188 -1.96 -16.83 5.44
N ALA A 189 -2.15 -17.40 4.24
CA ALA A 189 -2.95 -18.62 4.05
C ALA A 189 -2.31 -19.86 4.72
N LEU A 190 -0.98 -20.00 4.63
CA LEU A 190 -0.25 -21.03 5.36
C LEU A 190 -0.36 -20.86 6.88
N PHE A 191 -0.37 -19.62 7.38
CA PHE A 191 -0.55 -19.36 8.81
C PHE A 191 -1.95 -19.76 9.31
N ALA A 192 -2.98 -19.63 8.46
CA ALA A 192 -4.30 -20.15 8.80
C ALA A 192 -4.37 -21.70 8.79
N THR A 193 -3.34 -22.40 8.29
CA THR A 193 -3.28 -23.87 8.23
C THR A 193 -2.50 -24.41 9.44
N PRO A 194 -3.11 -25.21 10.34
CA PRO A 194 -2.50 -25.62 11.62
C PRO A 194 -1.08 -26.21 11.50
N GLY A 195 -0.85 -27.15 10.57
CA GLY A 195 0.45 -27.80 10.37
C GLY A 195 1.55 -26.91 9.77
N TYR A 196 1.22 -25.70 9.30
CA TYR A 196 2.16 -24.77 8.66
C TYR A 196 2.29 -23.41 9.38
N ARG A 197 1.59 -23.21 10.51
CA ARG A 197 1.64 -21.99 11.32
C ARG A 197 3.07 -21.54 11.66
N GLY A 198 3.86 -22.43 12.27
CA GLY A 198 5.23 -22.11 12.66
C GLY A 198 6.13 -21.78 11.47
N LYS A 199 5.95 -22.50 10.35
CA LYS A 199 6.69 -22.26 9.10
C LYS A 199 6.35 -20.90 8.49
N ALA A 200 5.07 -20.55 8.45
CA ALA A 200 4.60 -19.25 7.98
C ALA A 200 5.12 -18.12 8.87
N PHE A 201 5.09 -18.29 10.20
CA PHE A 201 5.65 -17.33 11.14
C PHE A 201 7.16 -17.13 10.91
N GLY A 202 7.94 -18.21 10.81
CA GLY A 202 9.37 -18.15 10.49
C GLY A 202 9.66 -17.43 9.17
N TYR A 203 8.81 -17.63 8.16
CA TYR A 203 8.94 -16.95 6.87
C TYR A 203 8.68 -15.43 6.97
N ILE A 204 7.69 -15.01 7.76
CA ILE A 204 7.44 -13.58 8.02
C ILE A 204 8.61 -12.97 8.78
N VAL A 205 9.13 -13.65 9.81
CA VAL A 205 10.32 -13.18 10.55
C VAL A 205 11.50 -13.01 9.61
N TRP A 206 11.74 -13.99 8.72
CA TRP A 206 12.79 -13.89 7.70
C TRP A 206 12.57 -12.70 6.75
N LEU A 207 11.35 -12.48 6.23
CA LEU A 207 11.05 -11.34 5.36
C LEU A 207 11.25 -9.99 6.07
N VAL A 208 10.83 -9.87 7.32
CA VAL A 208 10.99 -8.66 8.13
C VAL A 208 12.47 -8.42 8.43
N ALA A 209 13.20 -9.43 8.88
CA ALA A 209 14.63 -9.33 9.18
C ALA A 209 15.45 -8.94 7.94
N THR A 210 15.23 -9.62 6.82
CA THR A 210 15.89 -9.26 5.54
C THR A 210 15.53 -7.86 5.09
N SER A 211 14.28 -7.43 5.24
CA SER A 211 13.87 -6.06 4.93
C SER A 211 14.66 -5.04 5.79
N ILE A 212 14.75 -5.25 7.10
CA ILE A 212 15.48 -4.34 8.02
C ILE A 212 16.97 -4.29 7.67
N ILE A 213 17.62 -5.44 7.47
CA ILE A 213 19.05 -5.52 7.12
C ILE A 213 19.35 -4.74 5.83
N PHE A 214 18.45 -4.82 4.85
CA PHE A 214 18.59 -4.15 3.56
C PHE A 214 17.95 -2.74 3.51
N GLY A 215 17.76 -2.11 4.66
CA GLY A 215 17.39 -0.70 4.76
C GLY A 215 15.97 -0.39 4.27
N GLU A 216 15.06 -1.36 4.33
CA GLU A 216 13.65 -1.11 4.02
C GLU A 216 12.95 -0.31 5.12
N LYS A 217 12.08 0.59 4.67
CA LYS A 217 11.42 1.57 5.53
C LYS A 217 10.24 0.95 6.28
N PHE A 218 9.86 1.60 7.38
CA PHE A 218 8.67 1.32 8.20
C PHE A 218 7.44 0.92 7.37
N THR A 219 7.16 1.69 6.31
CA THR A 219 6.02 1.50 5.41
C THR A 219 5.99 0.11 4.78
N SER A 220 7.15 -0.42 4.38
CA SER A 220 7.28 -1.74 3.76
C SER A 220 7.00 -2.86 4.77
N LEU A 221 7.48 -2.71 6.01
CA LEU A 221 7.20 -3.64 7.12
C LEU A 221 5.71 -3.65 7.47
N LEU A 222 5.10 -2.47 7.55
CA LEU A 222 3.68 -2.31 7.81
C LEU A 222 2.83 -2.97 6.71
N MET A 223 3.21 -2.79 5.44
CA MET A 223 2.60 -3.46 4.29
C MET A 223 2.73 -4.98 4.37
N ILE A 224 3.90 -5.50 4.76
CA ILE A 224 4.13 -6.95 4.94
C ILE A 224 3.16 -7.52 5.98
N LEU A 225 3.10 -6.93 7.17
CA LEU A 225 2.25 -7.43 8.25
C LEU A 225 0.76 -7.29 7.91
N SER A 226 0.39 -6.19 7.25
CA SER A 226 -0.98 -5.92 6.80
C SER A 226 -1.47 -6.95 5.78
N LEU A 227 -0.67 -7.24 4.75
CA LEU A 227 -1.01 -8.23 3.72
C LEU A 227 -1.01 -9.66 4.27
N PHE A 228 -0.13 -9.96 5.23
CA PHE A 228 -0.09 -11.24 5.93
C PHE A 228 -1.38 -11.47 6.74
N ALA A 229 -1.90 -10.42 7.36
CA ALA A 229 -3.12 -10.50 8.16
C ALA A 229 -4.38 -10.77 7.33
N ILE A 230 -4.39 -10.47 6.02
CA ILE A 230 -5.61 -10.59 5.19
C ILE A 230 -6.18 -12.02 5.20
N PRO A 231 -5.49 -13.08 4.72
CA PRO A 231 -6.10 -14.40 4.62
C PRO A 231 -6.47 -14.99 5.99
N ALA A 232 -5.59 -14.83 6.98
CA ALA A 232 -5.82 -15.33 8.34
C ALA A 232 -6.97 -14.58 9.02
N GLY A 233 -7.02 -13.26 8.88
CA GLY A 233 -8.09 -12.41 9.39
C GLY A 233 -9.42 -12.73 8.75
N LEU A 234 -9.47 -12.92 7.42
CA LEU A 234 -10.70 -13.26 6.69
C LEU A 234 -11.26 -14.62 7.12
N VAL A 235 -10.41 -15.63 7.37
CA VAL A 235 -10.84 -16.91 7.97
C VAL A 235 -11.37 -16.71 9.37
N HIS A 236 -10.69 -15.89 10.19
CA HIS A 236 -11.10 -15.63 11.57
C HIS A 236 -12.50 -15.01 11.63
N ILE A 237 -12.76 -13.96 10.85
CA ILE A 237 -14.08 -13.32 10.80
C ILE A 237 -15.13 -14.17 10.10
N ALA A 238 -14.75 -15.05 9.16
CA ALA A 238 -15.70 -15.97 8.53
C ALA A 238 -16.31 -16.95 9.55
N ASN A 239 -15.52 -17.31 10.58
CA ASN A 239 -15.93 -18.14 11.72
C ASN A 239 -16.61 -17.35 12.85
N ASP A 240 -17.12 -16.14 12.57
CA ASP A 240 -17.76 -15.25 13.55
C ASP A 240 -16.89 -14.90 14.77
N ARG A 241 -15.57 -15.02 14.64
CA ARG A 241 -14.67 -14.68 15.74
C ARG A 241 -14.36 -13.17 15.71
N PRO A 242 -14.45 -12.48 16.86
CA PRO A 242 -14.12 -11.06 16.92
C PRO A 242 -12.63 -10.87 16.64
N ILE A 243 -12.30 -9.86 15.85
CA ILE A 243 -10.89 -9.51 15.60
C ILE A 243 -10.26 -9.05 16.92
N PRO A 244 -9.09 -9.60 17.32
CA PRO A 244 -8.46 -9.28 18.60
C PRO A 244 -7.79 -7.90 18.54
N VAL A 245 -8.59 -6.84 18.72
CA VAL A 245 -8.15 -5.44 18.64
C VAL A 245 -6.97 -5.15 19.56
N GLY A 246 -6.98 -5.69 20.79
CA GLY A 246 -5.88 -5.54 21.74
C GLY A 246 -4.56 -6.13 21.23
N THR A 247 -4.60 -7.28 20.57
CA THR A 247 -3.41 -7.89 19.96
C THR A 247 -2.91 -7.06 18.77
N ILE A 248 -3.81 -6.57 17.91
CA ILE A 248 -3.44 -5.70 16.78
C ILE A 248 -2.80 -4.42 17.30
N ALA A 249 -3.40 -3.79 18.30
CA ALA A 249 -2.86 -2.60 18.94
C ALA A 249 -1.48 -2.89 19.56
N GLY A 250 -1.34 -4.01 20.29
CA GLY A 250 -0.05 -4.43 20.86
C GLY A 250 1.03 -4.65 19.81
N ILE A 251 0.72 -5.29 18.68
CA ILE A 251 1.67 -5.47 17.57
C ILE A 251 2.02 -4.13 16.93
N ALA A 252 1.04 -3.26 16.68
CA ALA A 252 1.27 -1.94 16.13
C ALA A 252 2.16 -1.09 17.06
N THR A 253 1.88 -1.10 18.36
CA THR A 253 2.70 -0.44 19.39
C THR A 253 4.11 -1.02 19.41
N ALA A 254 4.27 -2.34 19.43
CA ALA A 254 5.59 -2.97 19.41
C ALA A 254 6.37 -2.58 18.15
N LEU A 255 5.73 -2.56 16.98
CA LEU A 255 6.33 -2.12 15.73
C LEU A 255 6.80 -0.66 15.84
N VAL A 256 5.97 0.24 16.35
CA VAL A 256 6.32 1.65 16.56
C VAL A 256 7.49 1.79 17.54
N VAL A 257 7.43 1.09 18.68
CA VAL A 257 8.47 1.11 19.73
C VAL A 257 9.81 0.57 19.21
N VAL A 258 9.82 -0.40 18.30
CA VAL A 258 11.06 -0.94 17.71
C VAL A 258 11.57 -0.05 16.57
N THR A 259 10.67 0.44 15.71
CA THR A 259 11.07 1.12 14.48
C THR A 259 11.43 2.58 14.68
N ILE A 260 10.79 3.31 15.58
CA ILE A 260 11.16 4.72 15.85
C ILE A 260 12.62 4.82 16.33
N PRO A 261 13.07 4.06 17.36
CA PRO A 261 14.48 4.10 17.76
C PRO A 261 15.43 3.69 16.65
N ALA A 262 15.10 2.65 15.87
CA ALA A 262 15.92 2.23 14.73
C ALA A 262 16.07 3.33 13.68
N VAL A 263 14.98 4.06 13.39
CA VAL A 263 15.00 5.21 12.48
C VAL A 263 15.82 6.35 13.07
N LEU A 264 15.66 6.68 14.35
CA LEU A 264 16.45 7.72 15.01
C LEU A 264 17.94 7.39 15.00
N VAL A 265 18.32 6.14 15.30
CA VAL A 265 19.71 5.67 15.19
C VAL A 265 20.22 5.79 13.76
N SER A 266 19.41 5.43 12.76
CA SER A 266 19.78 5.61 11.34
C SER A 266 19.95 7.09 10.96
N TYR A 267 19.29 8.00 11.68
CA TYR A 267 19.46 9.45 11.54
C TYR A 267 20.56 9.99 12.45
N GLY A 268 21.41 9.15 13.02
CA GLY A 268 22.57 9.60 13.80
C GLY A 268 22.23 10.04 15.22
N ALA A 269 21.14 9.54 15.81
CA ALA A 269 20.77 9.86 17.19
C ALA A 269 21.84 9.45 18.23
N LEU A 270 22.76 8.55 17.85
CA LEU A 270 23.90 8.16 18.70
C LEU A 270 24.97 9.26 18.80
N SER A 271 25.04 10.17 17.82
CA SER A 271 26.02 11.27 17.77
C SER A 271 25.39 12.64 18.01
N ASP A 272 24.15 12.83 17.54
CA ASP A 272 23.41 14.08 17.62
C ASP A 272 21.91 13.77 17.70
N PHE A 273 21.42 13.63 18.93
CA PHE A 273 20.03 13.27 19.19
C PHE A 273 19.07 14.36 18.69
N ASP A 274 19.36 15.63 18.98
CA ASP A 274 18.50 16.76 18.62
C ASP A 274 18.38 16.90 17.10
N GLY A 275 19.50 16.82 16.37
CA GLY A 275 19.49 16.83 14.91
C GLY A 275 18.85 15.59 14.31
N ALA A 276 18.92 14.43 14.96
CA ALA A 276 18.19 13.23 14.53
C ALA A 276 16.68 13.37 14.71
N VAL A 277 16.23 13.94 15.84
CA VAL A 277 14.80 14.25 16.10
C VAL A 277 14.29 15.30 15.13
N GLN A 278 15.08 16.34 14.83
CA GLN A 278 14.71 17.35 13.84
C GLN A 278 14.56 16.73 12.44
N ARG A 279 15.51 15.88 12.03
CA ARG A 279 15.42 15.13 10.77
C ARG A 279 14.20 14.21 10.75
N TYR A 280 13.92 13.52 11.85
CA TYR A 280 12.72 12.69 11.97
C TYR A 280 11.43 13.51 11.78
N GLY A 281 11.32 14.68 12.43
CA GLY A 281 10.18 15.59 12.28
C GLY A 281 10.01 16.09 10.84
N GLN A 282 11.11 16.48 10.18
CA GLN A 282 11.09 16.86 8.76
C GLN A 282 10.65 15.71 7.85
N ARG A 283 11.05 14.47 8.16
CA ARG A 283 10.65 13.28 7.41
C ARG A 283 9.20 12.86 7.68
N ALA A 284 8.67 13.13 8.87
CA ALA A 284 7.27 12.90 9.18
C ALA A 284 6.34 13.78 8.33
N ALA A 285 6.75 15.01 7.98
CA ALA A 285 5.99 15.92 7.12
C ALA A 285 5.94 15.50 5.62
N LEU A 286 6.76 14.53 5.18
CA LEU A 286 6.86 14.19 3.76
C LEU A 286 5.61 13.54 3.17
N GLN A 287 4.85 12.80 3.99
CA GLN A 287 3.71 12.03 3.48
C GLN A 287 2.54 12.94 3.06
N GLY A 288 2.29 14.04 3.78
CA GLY A 288 1.14 14.92 3.55
C GLY A 288 1.42 16.17 2.71
N GLN A 289 2.67 16.50 2.44
CA GLN A 289 3.04 17.80 1.85
C GLN A 289 2.41 18.07 0.46
N LEU A 290 2.33 17.06 -0.41
CA LEU A 290 1.78 17.26 -1.76
C LEU A 290 0.30 17.57 -1.72
N TRP A 291 -0.44 16.86 -0.85
CA TRP A 291 -1.84 17.16 -0.61
C TRP A 291 -2.01 18.57 -0.06
N TYR A 292 -1.25 18.92 0.98
CA TYR A 292 -1.30 20.24 1.59
C TYR A 292 -1.05 21.36 0.57
N GLN A 293 -0.02 21.23 -0.28
CA GLN A 293 0.27 22.24 -1.30
C GLN A 293 -0.79 22.30 -2.40
N ALA A 294 -1.24 21.14 -2.89
CA ALA A 294 -2.26 21.10 -3.93
C ALA A 294 -3.59 21.66 -3.45
N ASP A 295 -3.99 21.34 -2.23
CA ASP A 295 -5.19 21.90 -1.60
C ASP A 295 -5.03 23.41 -1.35
N LEU A 296 -3.87 23.88 -0.90
CA LEU A 296 -3.65 25.31 -0.68
C LEU A 296 -3.70 26.15 -1.98
N HIS A 297 -3.14 25.63 -3.09
CA HIS A 297 -2.93 26.41 -4.32
C HIS A 297 -3.92 26.10 -5.45
N TYR A 298 -4.53 24.92 -5.46
CA TYR A 298 -5.34 24.43 -6.57
C TYR A 298 -6.75 23.98 -6.16
N LEU A 299 -7.22 24.31 -4.95
CA LEU A 299 -8.60 24.05 -4.55
C LEU A 299 -9.58 24.86 -5.40
N LYS A 300 -10.15 24.21 -6.43
CA LYS A 300 -11.18 24.74 -7.33
C LYS A 300 -12.30 23.72 -7.46
N ALA A 301 -13.55 24.19 -7.57
CA ALA A 301 -14.70 23.30 -7.72
C ALA A 301 -14.56 22.39 -8.95
N VAL A 302 -14.23 22.99 -10.10
CA VAL A 302 -14.01 22.30 -11.37
C VAL A 302 -12.71 22.82 -11.97
N ASN A 303 -11.89 21.89 -12.47
CA ASN A 303 -10.81 22.17 -13.41
C ASN A 303 -10.85 21.11 -14.52
N PHE A 304 -10.22 21.37 -15.66
CA PHE A 304 -10.02 20.33 -16.67
C PHE A 304 -8.83 20.66 -17.55
N GLU A 305 -7.66 20.14 -17.19
CA GLU A 305 -6.44 20.29 -18.00
C GLU A 305 -6.39 19.21 -19.08
N ASP A 306 -7.09 19.48 -20.19
CA ASP A 306 -7.23 18.60 -21.36
C ASP A 306 -5.91 17.98 -21.84
N ARG A 307 -4.85 18.79 -21.98
CA ARG A 307 -3.53 18.34 -22.44
C ARG A 307 -2.89 17.34 -21.48
N VAL A 308 -3.06 17.54 -20.17
CA VAL A 308 -2.48 16.67 -19.12
C VAL A 308 -3.21 15.33 -19.13
N ILE A 309 -4.55 15.36 -19.14
CA ILE A 309 -5.38 14.16 -19.16
C ILE A 309 -5.18 13.37 -20.46
N ALA A 310 -5.14 14.04 -21.61
CA ALA A 310 -4.89 13.39 -22.90
C ALA A 310 -3.51 12.74 -22.95
N ALA A 311 -2.47 13.40 -22.42
CA ALA A 311 -1.12 12.83 -22.35
C ALA A 311 -1.06 11.60 -21.45
N ASP A 312 -1.76 11.62 -20.30
CA ASP A 312 -1.86 10.46 -19.41
C ASP A 312 -2.58 9.30 -20.10
N MET A 313 -3.76 9.53 -20.66
CA MET A 313 -4.53 8.51 -21.36
C MET A 313 -3.78 7.90 -22.56
N ALA A 314 -3.02 8.71 -23.30
CA ALA A 314 -2.19 8.24 -24.40
C ALA A 314 -1.08 7.28 -23.97
N SER A 315 -0.67 7.29 -22.69
CA SER A 315 0.33 6.36 -22.14
C SER A 315 -0.25 4.98 -21.80
N TRP A 316 -1.56 4.84 -21.63
CA TRP A 316 -2.18 3.59 -21.17
C TRP A 316 -1.99 2.43 -22.15
N PRO A 317 -2.19 2.59 -23.47
CA PRO A 317 -1.97 1.50 -24.42
C PRO A 317 -0.50 1.32 -24.82
N ASN A 318 0.41 2.23 -24.44
CA ASN A 318 1.80 2.23 -24.90
C ASN A 318 2.79 1.91 -23.76
N PRO A 319 3.24 0.64 -23.62
CA PRO A 319 4.22 0.25 -22.60
C PRO A 319 5.51 1.06 -22.64
N ALA A 320 5.95 1.49 -23.84
CA ALA A 320 7.17 2.26 -23.98
C ALA A 320 7.04 3.67 -23.38
N ALA A 321 5.82 4.19 -23.19
CA ALA A 321 5.56 5.48 -22.56
C ALA A 321 5.33 5.39 -21.04
N GLN A 322 5.22 4.18 -20.48
CA GLN A 322 4.93 3.94 -19.06
C GLN A 322 6.19 3.98 -18.20
N SER A 323 6.91 5.11 -18.23
CA SER A 323 8.01 5.37 -17.30
C SER A 323 7.92 6.80 -16.74
N PRO A 324 8.25 7.00 -15.44
CA PRO A 324 8.27 8.33 -14.84
C PRO A 324 9.19 9.31 -15.61
N GLU A 325 10.36 8.83 -16.04
CA GLU A 325 11.33 9.63 -16.81
C GLU A 325 10.74 10.12 -18.13
N LYS A 326 10.05 9.25 -18.88
CA LYS A 326 9.45 9.61 -20.17
C LYS A 326 8.20 10.46 -19.99
N ALA A 327 7.42 10.23 -18.94
CA ALA A 327 6.28 11.08 -18.62
C ALA A 327 6.76 12.52 -18.36
N GLY A 328 7.88 12.67 -17.65
CA GLY A 328 8.42 13.96 -17.27
C GLY A 328 7.39 14.75 -16.47
N THR A 329 7.30 16.06 -16.67
CA THR A 329 6.31 16.93 -16.01
C THR A 329 4.97 16.99 -16.74
N ARG A 330 4.71 16.13 -17.73
CA ARG A 330 3.49 16.20 -18.54
C ARG A 330 2.23 15.79 -17.78
N PHE A 331 2.35 14.83 -16.86
CA PHE A 331 1.27 14.34 -16.00
C PHE A 331 1.83 13.52 -14.82
N GLY A 332 0.98 13.12 -13.86
CA GLY A 332 1.36 12.31 -12.70
C GLY A 332 2.27 13.03 -11.69
N LEU A 333 3.21 12.30 -11.08
CA LEU A 333 4.03 12.76 -9.95
C LEU A 333 4.76 14.09 -10.24
N TYR A 334 5.59 14.13 -11.28
CA TYR A 334 6.45 15.29 -11.53
C TYR A 334 5.66 16.50 -12.03
N TYR A 335 4.54 16.26 -12.73
CA TYR A 335 3.59 17.31 -13.03
C TYR A 335 3.15 18.00 -11.74
N VAL A 336 2.69 17.26 -10.73
CA VAL A 336 2.26 17.82 -9.44
C VAL A 336 3.41 18.50 -8.69
N MET A 337 4.61 17.92 -8.70
CA MET A 337 5.77 18.47 -7.99
C MET A 337 6.28 19.78 -8.57
N GLN A 338 6.24 19.92 -9.90
CA GLN A 338 6.87 21.03 -10.64
C GLN A 338 6.66 22.44 -10.04
N PRO A 339 5.44 22.85 -9.59
CA PRO A 339 5.22 24.20 -9.09
C PRO A 339 5.77 24.42 -7.67
N PHE A 340 6.03 23.35 -6.93
CA PHE A 340 6.35 23.41 -5.50
C PHE A 340 7.79 23.01 -5.21
N THR A 341 8.58 22.69 -6.23
CA THR A 341 9.90 22.11 -6.08
C THR A 341 10.89 22.88 -6.94
N SER A 342 12.07 23.20 -6.39
CA SER A 342 13.12 23.85 -7.18
C SER A 342 13.51 22.98 -8.39
N SER A 343 13.83 23.62 -9.52
CA SER A 343 14.20 22.92 -10.75
C SER A 343 15.35 21.93 -10.57
N ARG A 344 16.33 22.26 -9.72
CA ARG A 344 17.44 21.39 -9.36
C ARG A 344 16.98 20.12 -8.64
N LEU A 345 16.12 20.26 -7.62
CA LEU A 345 15.60 19.11 -6.88
C LEU A 345 14.68 18.27 -7.77
N LEU A 346 13.86 18.91 -8.60
CA LEU A 346 13.01 18.22 -9.57
C LEU A 346 13.86 17.40 -10.56
N GLY A 347 14.91 17.98 -11.13
CA GLY A 347 15.84 17.28 -12.03
C GLY A 347 16.47 16.05 -11.37
N TRP A 348 17.00 16.20 -10.15
CA TRP A 348 17.55 15.06 -9.39
C TRP A 348 16.51 13.97 -9.09
N THR A 349 15.28 14.35 -8.73
CA THR A 349 14.21 13.36 -8.50
C THR A 349 13.82 12.62 -9.78
N GLN A 350 13.78 13.33 -10.92
CA GLN A 350 13.49 12.76 -12.24
C GLN A 350 14.56 11.77 -12.68
N GLU A 351 15.83 12.12 -12.55
CA GLU A 351 16.98 11.25 -12.87
C GLU A 351 17.01 10.01 -11.96
N GLY A 352 16.71 10.16 -10.67
CA GLY A 352 16.65 9.04 -9.73
C GLY A 352 15.40 8.17 -9.85
N GLY A 353 14.40 8.56 -10.67
CA GLY A 353 13.12 7.87 -10.76
C GLY A 353 12.35 7.83 -9.43
N THR A 354 12.62 8.77 -8.53
CA THR A 354 12.03 8.87 -7.19
C THR A 354 11.25 10.16 -7.07
N GLY A 355 10.53 10.35 -5.96
CA GLY A 355 9.92 11.63 -5.67
C GLY A 355 8.98 11.56 -4.50
N PHE A 356 8.12 12.55 -4.41
CA PHE A 356 7.22 12.71 -3.28
C PHE A 356 6.17 11.59 -3.33
N VAL A 357 5.61 11.26 -2.18
CA VAL A 357 4.63 10.20 -2.05
C VAL A 357 3.20 10.77 -1.99
N PHE A 358 2.21 9.89 -2.22
CA PHE A 358 0.79 10.22 -2.21
C PHE A 358 0.34 11.30 -3.20
N SER A 359 0.92 11.31 -4.40
CA SER A 359 0.64 12.31 -5.44
C SER A 359 -0.69 12.13 -6.20
N LEU A 360 -1.41 11.01 -6.06
CA LEU A 360 -2.61 10.75 -6.87
C LEU A 360 -3.77 11.72 -6.63
N TYR A 361 -4.12 12.00 -5.37
CA TYR A 361 -5.19 12.95 -5.07
C TYR A 361 -4.79 14.41 -5.37
N PRO A 362 -3.55 14.85 -5.06
CA PRO A 362 -3.00 16.10 -5.58
C PRO A 362 -3.10 16.22 -7.10
N TYR A 363 -2.79 15.14 -7.83
CA TYR A 363 -2.88 15.10 -9.29
C TYR A 363 -4.30 15.31 -9.78
N PHE A 364 -5.26 14.56 -9.24
CA PHE A 364 -6.67 14.73 -9.58
C PHE A 364 -7.21 16.11 -9.21
N LEU A 365 -6.87 16.62 -8.02
CA LEU A 365 -7.32 17.95 -7.60
C LEU A 365 -6.80 19.03 -8.56
N ARG A 366 -5.52 18.96 -8.91
CA ARG A 366 -4.93 19.93 -9.82
C ARG A 366 -5.48 19.78 -11.24
N ALA A 367 -5.51 18.58 -11.81
CA ALA A 367 -5.91 18.39 -13.20
C ALA A 367 -7.42 18.53 -13.44
N LEU A 368 -8.25 18.17 -12.45
CA LEU A 368 -9.71 18.01 -12.62
C LEU A 368 -10.57 18.81 -11.61
N GLY A 369 -9.96 19.47 -10.63
CA GLY A 369 -10.68 20.13 -9.53
C GLY A 369 -11.37 19.14 -8.59
N VAL A 370 -12.14 19.66 -7.62
CA VAL A 370 -12.79 18.85 -6.58
C VAL A 370 -13.84 17.89 -7.17
N VAL A 371 -14.65 18.32 -8.13
CA VAL A 371 -15.67 17.47 -8.75
C VAL A 371 -15.03 16.28 -9.46
N GLY A 372 -14.01 16.51 -10.30
CA GLY A 372 -13.34 15.42 -10.99
C GLY A 372 -12.53 14.52 -10.05
N LEU A 373 -11.91 15.09 -9.01
CA LEU A 373 -11.29 14.33 -7.92
C LEU A 373 -12.26 13.39 -7.23
N LEU A 374 -13.49 13.84 -6.92
CA LEU A 374 -14.52 12.99 -6.31
C LEU A 374 -14.97 11.87 -7.25
N ILE A 375 -15.24 12.19 -8.52
CA ILE A 375 -15.62 11.19 -9.53
C ILE A 375 -14.53 10.14 -9.70
N MET A 376 -13.29 10.57 -9.96
CA MET A 376 -12.17 9.66 -10.15
C MET A 376 -11.83 8.90 -8.86
N GLY A 377 -11.95 9.54 -7.70
CA GLY A 377 -11.78 8.91 -6.39
C GLY A 377 -12.78 7.78 -6.15
N VAL A 378 -14.07 7.99 -6.46
CA VAL A 378 -15.11 6.97 -6.35
C VAL A 378 -14.89 5.83 -7.35
N LEU A 379 -14.58 6.14 -8.62
CA LEU A 379 -14.28 5.12 -9.63
C LEU A 379 -13.09 4.25 -9.20
N LEU A 380 -12.04 4.88 -8.68
CA LEU A 380 -10.86 4.17 -8.18
C LEU A 380 -11.17 3.36 -6.92
N ALA A 381 -12.04 3.86 -6.04
CA ALA A 381 -12.50 3.11 -4.87
C ALA A 381 -13.24 1.84 -5.27
N ILE A 382 -14.15 1.94 -6.23
CA ILE A 382 -14.89 0.80 -6.78
C ILE A 382 -13.91 -0.19 -7.42
N TYR A 383 -12.99 0.31 -8.26
CA TYR A 383 -11.98 -0.53 -8.91
C TYR A 383 -11.09 -1.27 -7.89
N HIS A 384 -10.55 -0.56 -6.90
CA HIS A 384 -9.73 -1.17 -5.85
C HIS A 384 -10.54 -2.17 -5.02
N GLY A 385 -11.79 -1.85 -4.66
CA GLY A 385 -12.69 -2.77 -3.97
C GLY A 385 -12.93 -4.07 -4.76
N LEU A 386 -13.13 -3.98 -6.07
CA LEU A 386 -13.27 -5.14 -6.96
C LEU A 386 -11.99 -5.97 -6.99
N VAL A 387 -10.82 -5.36 -7.16
CA VAL A 387 -9.52 -6.06 -7.17
C VAL A 387 -9.26 -6.78 -5.85
N MET A 388 -9.52 -6.14 -4.71
CA MET A 388 -9.35 -6.78 -3.40
C MET A 388 -10.33 -7.93 -3.20
N ARG A 389 -11.57 -7.78 -3.68
CA ARG A 389 -12.55 -8.87 -3.64
C ARG A 389 -12.12 -10.04 -4.53
N TRP A 390 -11.63 -9.80 -5.74
CA TRP A 390 -11.13 -10.85 -6.62
C TRP A 390 -9.87 -11.53 -6.08
N LEU A 391 -8.97 -10.78 -5.45
CA LEU A 391 -7.83 -11.33 -4.71
C LEU A 391 -8.30 -12.27 -3.61
N ALA A 392 -9.25 -11.82 -2.77
CA ALA A 392 -9.81 -12.63 -1.70
C ALA A 392 -10.55 -13.88 -2.22
N GLU A 393 -11.30 -13.75 -3.30
CA GLU A 393 -11.95 -14.87 -3.99
C GLU A 393 -10.90 -15.88 -4.53
N GLY A 394 -9.82 -15.40 -5.14
CA GLY A 394 -8.73 -16.25 -5.63
C GLY A 394 -8.03 -17.02 -4.50
N LEU A 395 -7.79 -16.35 -3.37
CA LEU A 395 -7.24 -16.97 -2.17
C LEU A 395 -8.19 -18.03 -1.60
N ALA A 396 -9.47 -17.69 -1.40
CA ALA A 396 -10.46 -18.62 -0.86
C ALA A 396 -10.63 -19.86 -1.74
N GLU A 397 -10.56 -19.71 -3.06
CA GLU A 397 -10.64 -20.83 -4.03
C GLU A 397 -9.35 -21.64 -4.17
N ALA A 398 -8.26 -21.23 -3.49
CA ALA A 398 -6.92 -21.76 -3.71
C ALA A 398 -6.48 -21.69 -5.19
N SER A 399 -6.97 -20.69 -5.92
CA SER A 399 -6.53 -20.36 -7.28
C SER A 399 -5.30 -19.45 -7.20
N TRP A 400 -4.18 -20.06 -6.81
CA TRP A 400 -2.94 -19.36 -6.46
C TRP A 400 -2.41 -18.45 -7.56
N LEU A 401 -2.51 -18.88 -8.83
CA LEU A 401 -2.06 -18.07 -9.95
C LEU A 401 -2.96 -16.85 -10.17
N ALA A 402 -4.28 -17.00 -10.02
CA ALA A 402 -5.20 -15.87 -10.08
C ALA A 402 -4.94 -14.89 -8.92
N ALA A 403 -4.76 -15.41 -7.70
CA ALA A 403 -4.41 -14.60 -6.53
C ALA A 403 -3.07 -13.84 -6.73
N LEU A 404 -2.07 -14.47 -7.35
CA LEU A 404 -0.80 -13.82 -7.68
C LEU A 404 -0.99 -12.65 -8.66
N LEU A 405 -1.79 -12.84 -9.71
CA LEU A 405 -2.08 -11.80 -10.69
C LEU A 405 -2.88 -10.64 -10.07
N PHE A 406 -3.89 -10.92 -9.25
CA PHE A 406 -4.62 -9.86 -8.53
C PHE A 406 -3.74 -9.16 -7.49
N GLY A 407 -2.84 -9.88 -6.83
CA GLY A 407 -1.83 -9.29 -5.94
C GLY A 407 -0.86 -8.36 -6.69
N ARG A 408 -0.51 -8.71 -7.93
CA ARG A 408 0.26 -7.83 -8.82
C ARG A 408 -0.51 -6.57 -9.18
N VAL A 409 -1.78 -6.68 -9.55
CA VAL A 409 -2.65 -5.53 -9.85
C VAL A 409 -2.83 -4.64 -8.61
N MET A 410 -3.02 -5.22 -7.43
CA MET A 410 -3.05 -4.45 -6.17
C MET A 410 -1.74 -3.67 -5.97
N SER A 411 -0.59 -4.30 -6.23
CA SER A 411 0.71 -3.65 -6.09
C SER A 411 0.86 -2.47 -7.05
N THR A 412 0.36 -2.57 -8.28
CA THR A 412 0.38 -1.43 -9.21
C THR A 412 -0.59 -0.34 -8.78
N ILE A 413 -1.80 -0.66 -8.30
CA ILE A 413 -2.71 0.34 -7.73
C ILE A 413 -2.06 1.12 -6.58
N TYR A 414 -1.25 0.46 -5.74
CA TYR A 414 -0.54 1.12 -4.65
C TYR A 414 0.56 2.04 -5.17
N ALA A 415 1.24 1.64 -6.25
CA ALA A 415 2.15 2.53 -6.96
C ALA A 415 1.40 3.74 -7.54
N ALA A 416 0.17 3.58 -8.03
CA ALA A 416 -0.67 4.67 -8.50
C ALA A 416 -0.96 5.68 -7.38
N TYR A 417 -1.36 5.22 -6.18
CA TYR A 417 -1.57 6.12 -5.03
C TYR A 417 -0.33 6.95 -4.71
N THR A 418 0.84 6.34 -4.77
CA THR A 418 2.11 6.99 -4.45
C THR A 418 2.54 7.97 -5.54
N THR A 419 2.44 7.58 -6.81
CA THR A 419 3.07 8.26 -7.96
C THR A 419 2.11 9.01 -8.87
N GLY A 420 0.79 8.90 -8.68
CA GLY A 420 -0.19 9.65 -9.47
C GLY A 420 -0.29 9.23 -10.94
N TYR A 421 0.52 8.29 -11.41
CA TYR A 421 0.48 7.80 -12.78
C TYR A 421 -0.66 6.79 -12.98
N LEU A 422 -1.63 7.13 -13.83
CA LEU A 422 -2.84 6.32 -14.01
C LEU A 422 -2.63 5.06 -14.83
N TRP A 423 -1.54 4.96 -15.60
CA TRP A 423 -1.17 3.69 -16.25
C TRP A 423 -0.96 2.55 -15.24
N ASN A 424 -0.65 2.85 -13.98
CA ASN A 424 -0.56 1.83 -12.94
C ASN A 424 -1.92 1.17 -12.64
N CYS A 425 -3.03 1.86 -12.94
CA CYS A 425 -4.40 1.34 -12.83
C CYS A 425 -4.95 0.85 -14.18
N PHE A 426 -4.74 1.62 -15.25
CA PHE A 426 -5.40 1.43 -16.55
C PHE A 426 -4.46 1.05 -17.69
N GLY A 427 -3.15 0.96 -17.43
CA GLY A 427 -2.16 0.59 -18.43
C GLY A 427 -2.33 -0.84 -18.92
N ILE A 428 -1.91 -1.10 -20.15
CA ILE A 428 -2.10 -2.39 -20.82
C ILE A 428 -1.57 -3.58 -20.01
N SER A 429 -0.44 -3.45 -19.33
CA SER A 429 0.09 -4.53 -18.47
C SER A 429 -0.84 -4.85 -17.31
N THR A 430 -1.41 -3.84 -16.66
CA THR A 430 -2.39 -4.01 -15.57
C THR A 430 -3.66 -4.67 -16.08
N VAL A 431 -4.16 -4.23 -17.25
CA VAL A 431 -5.34 -4.81 -17.90
C VAL A 431 -5.11 -6.28 -18.27
N VAL A 432 -3.92 -6.63 -18.79
CA VAL A 432 -3.56 -8.02 -19.10
C VAL A 432 -3.52 -8.89 -17.85
N TYR A 433 -2.87 -8.43 -16.76
CA TYR A 433 -2.86 -9.18 -15.50
C TYR A 433 -4.27 -9.37 -14.92
N LEU A 434 -5.10 -8.33 -14.99
CA LEU A 434 -6.48 -8.39 -14.53
C LEU A 434 -7.29 -9.41 -15.34
N SER A 435 -7.20 -9.33 -16.67
CA SER A 435 -7.95 -10.20 -17.59
C SER A 435 -7.53 -11.66 -17.44
N ALA A 436 -6.23 -11.93 -17.36
CA ALA A 436 -5.70 -13.27 -17.11
C ALA A 436 -6.13 -13.81 -15.73
N GLY A 437 -6.09 -12.98 -14.68
CA GLY A 437 -6.56 -13.34 -13.35
C GLY A 437 -8.05 -13.70 -13.33
N LEU A 438 -8.89 -12.88 -13.97
CA LEU A 438 -10.33 -13.13 -14.12
C LEU A 438 -10.61 -14.42 -14.88
N PHE A 439 -9.90 -14.66 -15.99
CA PHE A 439 -10.01 -15.89 -16.76
C PHE A 439 -9.66 -17.13 -15.92
N LEU A 440 -8.56 -17.10 -15.18
CA LEU A 440 -8.15 -18.20 -14.31
C LEU A 440 -9.13 -18.43 -13.16
N LEU A 441 -9.66 -17.36 -12.57
CA LEU A 441 -10.67 -17.45 -11.53
C LEU A 441 -11.96 -18.08 -12.06
N TRP A 442 -12.40 -17.67 -13.24
CA TRP A 442 -13.57 -18.24 -13.93
C TRP A 442 -13.36 -19.72 -14.30
N GLU A 443 -12.22 -20.07 -14.91
CA GLU A 443 -11.90 -21.44 -15.31
C GLU A 443 -11.78 -22.36 -14.08
N SER A 444 -11.29 -21.83 -12.94
CA SER A 444 -11.20 -22.58 -11.69
C SER A 444 -12.57 -22.91 -11.07
N ARG A 445 -13.65 -22.25 -11.50
CA ARG A 445 -15.02 -22.49 -11.02
C ARG A 445 -15.81 -23.51 -11.84
N ARG A 446 -15.35 -23.83 -13.06
CA ARG A 446 -16.04 -24.78 -13.94
C ARG A 446 -15.97 -26.21 -13.40
N ALA A 447 -17.06 -26.96 -13.57
CA ALA A 447 -17.13 -28.37 -13.19
C ALA A 447 -16.09 -29.21 -13.93
N ASN A 448 -15.91 -28.96 -15.23
CA ASN A 448 -14.95 -29.63 -16.11
C ASN A 448 -13.62 -28.86 -16.24
N SER A 449 -13.20 -28.15 -15.19
CA SER A 449 -12.00 -27.31 -15.21
C SER A 449 -10.75 -28.12 -15.60
N ARG A 450 -10.03 -27.67 -16.63
CA ARG A 450 -8.78 -28.32 -17.06
C ARG A 450 -7.60 -27.98 -16.16
N THR A 451 -7.68 -26.86 -15.44
CA THR A 451 -6.60 -26.36 -14.57
C THR A 451 -6.57 -27.06 -13.20
N ARG A 452 -7.73 -27.48 -12.67
CA ARG A 452 -7.82 -28.21 -11.39
C ARG A 452 -7.02 -29.54 -11.39
N PRO A 453 -7.13 -30.43 -12.39
CA PRO A 453 -6.30 -31.64 -12.47
C PRO A 453 -4.80 -31.33 -12.56
N MET A 454 -4.41 -30.32 -13.32
CA MET A 454 -2.99 -29.93 -13.46
C MET A 454 -2.40 -29.45 -12.13
N MET A 455 -3.10 -28.59 -11.38
CA MET A 455 -2.64 -28.14 -10.07
C MET A 455 -2.59 -29.28 -9.04
N ARG A 456 -3.61 -30.15 -9.02
CA ARG A 456 -3.64 -31.33 -8.13
C ARG A 456 -2.54 -32.33 -8.46
N SER A 457 -2.27 -32.57 -9.74
CA SER A 457 -1.21 -33.48 -10.17
C SER A 457 0.19 -32.91 -9.87
N ALA A 458 0.42 -31.61 -10.06
CA ALA A 458 1.66 -30.95 -9.66
C ALA A 458 1.90 -31.07 -8.13
N ALA A 459 0.87 -30.81 -7.32
CA ALA A 459 0.95 -30.96 -5.86
C ALA A 459 1.25 -32.42 -5.45
N ARG A 460 0.63 -33.41 -6.09
CA ARG A 460 0.88 -34.84 -5.83
C ARG A 460 2.30 -35.27 -6.19
N ARG A 461 2.82 -34.88 -7.36
CA ARG A 461 4.19 -35.24 -7.80
C ARG A 461 5.27 -34.70 -6.86
N VAL A 462 5.10 -33.48 -6.37
CA VAL A 462 6.00 -32.91 -5.36
C VAL A 462 5.86 -33.67 -4.03
N THR A 463 4.64 -34.07 -3.66
CA THR A 463 4.44 -34.82 -2.40
C THR A 463 5.18 -36.16 -2.41
N GLN A 464 5.16 -36.89 -3.53
CA GLN A 464 5.80 -38.19 -3.72
C GLN A 464 7.33 -38.15 -3.86
N ARG A 465 7.92 -37.04 -4.36
CA ARG A 465 9.39 -36.92 -4.50
C ARG A 465 10.10 -36.49 -3.21
N PHE A 466 9.35 -36.05 -2.21
CA PHE A 466 9.86 -35.56 -0.93
C PHE A 466 9.21 -36.32 0.25
N SER A 467 8.91 -37.59 0.04
CA SER A 467 8.56 -38.62 1.03
C SER A 467 9.54 -39.75 0.83
#